data_AF-A0A662R1I0-F1
#
_entry.id   AF-A0A662R1I0-F1
#
_cell.length_a   1.000
_cell.length_b   1.000
_cell.length_c   1.000
_cell.angle_alpha   90.00
_cell.angle_beta   90.00
_cell.angle_gamma   90.00
#
_symmetry.space_group_name_H-M   'P 1'
#
loop_
_entity.id
_entity.type
_entity.pdbx_description
1 polymer ?
#
loop_
_entity_poly.entity_id
_entity_poly.type
_entity_poly.pdbx_seq_one_letter_code
_entity_poly.pdbx_strand_id
1 'polypeptide(L)'
;MVRLNEVRVALIGFGNVGQGLANVLTKKREFLKQNDVNIKVIGVADSKGVMFDENGIELEEALRLKKTKGTVAHNEMDVFDM
;
A
#
# COMPACT_ATOMS: atom_id res chain seq x y z
N MET A 1 -7.90 24.16 -12.38
CA MET A 1 -7.96 22.77 -11.91
C MET A 1 -6.54 22.24 -11.92
N VAL A 2 -5.91 22.10 -10.74
CA VAL A 2 -4.53 21.59 -10.65
C VAL A 2 -4.58 20.08 -10.82
N ARG A 3 -3.73 19.52 -11.69
CA ARG A 3 -3.58 18.06 -11.81
C ARG A 3 -2.66 17.60 -10.70
N LEU A 4 -3.16 16.70 -9.84
CA LEU A 4 -2.30 15.99 -8.89
C LEU A 4 -1.35 15.07 -9.66
N ASN A 5 -0.07 15.07 -9.31
CA ASN A 5 0.90 14.13 -9.85
C ASN A 5 0.74 12.79 -9.15
N GLU A 6 0.15 11.81 -9.84
CA GLU A 6 -0.01 10.46 -9.32
C GLU A 6 1.29 9.67 -9.46
N VAL A 7 1.74 9.09 -8.34
CA VAL A 7 2.87 8.17 -8.28
C VAL A 7 2.35 6.83 -7.79
N ARG A 8 2.43 5.81 -8.66
CA ARG A 8 2.04 4.44 -8.33
C ARG A 8 3.23 3.72 -7.70
N VAL A 9 3.02 3.15 -6.52
CA VAL A 9 4.09 2.55 -5.71
C VAL A 9 3.74 1.12 -5.32
N ALA A 10 4.72 0.23 -5.37
CA ALA A 10 4.65 -1.08 -4.72
C ALA A 10 5.57 -1.09 -3.50
N LEU A 11 5.06 -1.56 -2.36
CA LEU A 11 5.82 -1.71 -1.12
C LEU A 11 6.30 -3.16 -0.98
N ILE A 12 7.58 -3.42 -1.27
CA ILE A 12 8.16 -4.75 -1.11
C ILE A 12 8.83 -4.85 0.26
N GLY A 13 8.29 -5.71 1.12
CA GLY A 13 8.72 -5.88 2.51
C GLY A 13 7.82 -5.12 3.49
N PHE A 14 6.78 -5.80 4.00
CA PHE A 14 5.84 -5.23 4.97
C PHE A 14 6.17 -5.56 6.45
N GLY A 15 7.44 -5.41 6.81
CA GLY A 15 7.93 -5.45 8.19
C GLY A 15 7.79 -4.09 8.90
N ASN A 16 8.62 -3.82 9.90
CA ASN A 16 8.55 -2.56 10.66
C ASN A 16 8.65 -1.31 9.77
N VAL A 17 9.59 -1.29 8.82
CA VAL A 17 9.79 -0.14 7.92
C VAL A 17 8.61 0.03 6.96
N GLY A 18 8.18 -1.05 6.29
CA GLY A 18 7.04 -1.01 5.36
C GLY A 18 5.73 -0.59 6.05
N GLN A 19 5.46 -1.12 7.24
CA GLN A 19 4.31 -0.71 8.05
C GLN A 19 4.42 0.73 8.56
N GLY A 20 5.63 1.16 8.94
CA GLY A 20 5.90 2.55 9.32
C GLY A 20 5.63 3.53 8.16
N LEU A 21 6.11 3.20 6.95
CA LEU A 21 5.84 3.98 5.76
C LEU A 21 4.34 4.01 5.43
N ALA A 22 3.65 2.88 5.47
CA ALA A 22 2.19 2.84 5.27
C ALA A 22 1.46 3.79 6.23
N ASN A 23 1.79 3.74 7.52
CA ASN A 23 1.23 4.65 8.53
C ASN A 23 1.50 6.13 8.23
N VAL A 24 2.72 6.47 7.79
CA VAL A 24 3.08 7.85 7.43
C VAL A 24 2.31 8.30 6.20
N LEU A 25 2.22 7.47 5.16
CA LEU A 25 1.46 7.79 3.94
C LEU A 25 -0.02 8.03 4.24
N THR A 26 -0.65 7.20 5.07
CA THR A 26 -2.04 7.41 5.52
C THR A 26 -2.17 8.75 6.25
N LYS A 27 -1.31 9.01 7.25
CA LYS A 27 -1.39 10.25 8.07
C LYS A 27 -1.06 11.52 7.29
N LYS A 28 -0.20 11.43 6.26
CA LYS A 28 0.27 12.58 5.47
C LYS A 28 -0.46 12.73 4.15
N ARG A 29 -1.53 11.97 3.89
CA ARG A 29 -2.28 12.02 2.63
C ARG A 29 -2.71 13.43 2.24
N GLU A 30 -3.28 14.19 3.17
CA GLU A 30 -3.72 15.57 2.90
C GLU A 30 -2.53 16.53 2.71
N PHE A 31 -1.44 16.34 3.45
CA PHE A 31 -0.21 17.10 3.23
C PHE A 31 0.35 16.86 1.82
N LEU A 32 0.39 15.61 1.36
CA LEU A 32 0.85 15.27 0.01
C LEU A 32 -0.05 15.89 -1.07
N LYS A 33 -1.38 15.81 -0.90
CA LYS A 33 -2.34 16.44 -1.82
C LYS A 33 -2.17 17.97 -1.89
N GLN A 34 -1.94 18.63 -0.76
CA GLN A 34 -1.65 20.08 -0.70
C GLN A 34 -0.35 20.46 -1.41
N ASN A 35 0.56 19.50 -1.61
CA ASN A 35 1.80 19.67 -2.34
C ASN A 35 1.73 19.02 -3.75
N ASP A 36 0.53 18.84 -4.30
CA ASP A 36 0.27 18.29 -5.63
C ASP A 36 0.80 16.87 -5.88
N VAL A 37 0.97 16.08 -4.81
CA VAL A 37 1.42 14.69 -4.86
C VAL A 37 0.30 13.74 -4.45
N ASN A 38 0.03 12.73 -5.28
CA ASN A 38 -0.85 11.62 -4.93
C ASN A 38 -0.08 10.30 -4.99
N ILE A 39 0.33 9.77 -3.84
CA ILE A 39 0.94 8.45 -3.76
C ILE A 39 -0.17 7.40 -3.72
N LYS A 40 -0.28 6.60 -4.77
CA LYS A 40 -1.19 5.46 -4.84
C LYS A 40 -0.38 4.18 -4.66
N VAL A 41 -0.49 3.56 -3.48
CA VAL A 41 0.10 2.24 -3.25
C VAL A 41 -0.78 1.21 -3.96
N ILE A 42 -0.25 0.50 -4.95
CA ILE A 42 -0.99 -0.50 -5.75
C ILE A 42 -0.58 -1.94 -5.43
N GLY A 43 0.54 -2.12 -4.73
CA GLY A 43 1.04 -3.42 -4.33
C GLY A 43 1.69 -3.37 -2.95
N VAL A 44 1.45 -4.38 -2.12
CA VAL A 44 2.15 -4.58 -0.85
C VAL A 44 2.54 -6.04 -0.75
N ALA A 45 3.84 -6.32 -0.54
CA ALA A 45 4.36 -7.66 -0.42
C ALA A 45 5.03 -7.90 0.93
N ASP A 46 4.87 -9.09 1.48
CA ASP A 46 5.71 -9.61 2.55
C ASP A 46 6.24 -11.00 2.22
N SER A 47 6.90 -11.64 3.18
CA SER A 47 7.52 -12.95 2.97
C SER A 47 6.54 -14.09 2.66
N LYS A 48 5.22 -13.87 2.82
CA LYS A 48 4.19 -14.90 2.64
C LYS A 48 3.27 -14.62 1.44
N GLY A 49 3.38 -13.47 0.78
CA GLY A 49 2.62 -13.17 -0.42
C GLY A 49 2.39 -11.68 -0.64
N VAL A 50 1.44 -11.38 -1.52
CA VAL A 50 1.19 -10.03 -2.05
C VAL A 50 -0.29 -9.67 -1.92
N MET A 51 -0.55 -8.40 -1.65
CA MET A 51 -1.81 -7.72 -1.90
C MET A 51 -1.61 -6.79 -3.10
N PHE A 52 -2.51 -6.85 -4.08
CA PHE A 52 -2.47 -6.01 -5.27
C PHE A 52 -3.86 -5.45 -5.57
N ASP A 53 -3.93 -4.16 -5.85
CA ASP A 53 -5.12 -3.49 -6.36
C ASP A 53 -4.67 -2.33 -7.26
N GLU A 54 -4.98 -2.43 -8.55
CA GLU A 54 -4.63 -1.39 -9.53
C GLU A 54 -5.25 -0.02 -9.22
N ASN A 55 -6.39 -0.01 -8.51
CA ASN A 55 -7.13 1.18 -8.10
C ASN A 55 -6.56 1.80 -6.82
N GLY A 56 -5.73 1.06 -6.10
CA GLY A 56 -5.05 1.49 -4.88
C GLY A 56 -5.47 0.66 -3.67
N ILE A 57 -4.48 0.24 -2.91
CA ILE A 57 -4.64 -0.51 -1.67
C ILE A 57 -5.03 0.44 -0.54
N GLU A 58 -6.05 0.05 0.22
CA GLU A 58 -6.32 0.69 1.50
C GLU A 58 -5.28 0.27 2.54
N LEU A 59 -4.37 1.19 2.87
CA LEU A 59 -3.21 0.92 3.71
C LEU A 59 -3.60 0.52 5.13
N GLU A 60 -4.72 1.03 5.66
CA GLU A 60 -5.23 0.62 6.97
C GLU A 60 -5.61 -0.87 6.99
N GLU A 61 -6.17 -1.38 5.88
CA GLU A 61 -6.52 -2.79 5.75
C GLU A 61 -5.27 -3.68 5.64
N ALA A 62 -4.28 -3.28 4.85
CA ALA A 62 -3.00 -3.98 4.76
C ALA A 62 -2.30 -4.09 6.13
N LEU A 63 -2.31 -2.99 6.91
CA LEU A 63 -1.80 -2.97 8.29
C LEU A 63 -2.61 -3.91 9.21
N ARG A 64 -3.94 -3.89 9.11
CA ARG A 64 -4.83 -4.73 9.91
C ARG A 64 -4.63 -6.21 9.61
N LEU A 65 -4.54 -6.60 8.34
CA LEU A 65 -4.28 -7.98 7.92
C LEU A 65 -2.90 -8.45 8.38
N LYS A 66 -1.86 -7.63 8.19
CA LYS A 66 -0.52 -7.97 8.68
C LYS A 66 -0.50 -8.22 10.18
N LYS A 67 -1.22 -7.40 10.96
CA LYS A 67 -1.33 -7.52 12.41
C LYS A 67 -2.13 -8.75 12.85
N THR A 68 -3.24 -9.05 12.17
CA THR A 68 -4.19 -10.10 12.61
C THR A 68 -3.89 -11.48 12.06
N LYS A 69 -3.37 -11.57 10.82
CA LYS A 69 -3.07 -12.83 10.13
C LYS A 69 -1.56 -13.09 9.97
N GLY A 70 -0.71 -12.11 10.29
CA GLY A 70 0.73 -12.21 10.10
C GLY A 70 1.19 -12.10 8.65
N THR A 71 0.27 -11.86 7.70
CA THR A 71 0.56 -11.59 6.29
C THR A 71 -0.39 -10.58 5.67
N VAL A 72 0.06 -9.90 4.62
CA VAL A 72 -0.78 -9.07 3.72
C VAL A 72 -1.48 -9.89 2.62
N ALA A 73 -1.07 -11.15 2.39
CA ALA A 73 -1.63 -11.98 1.33
C ALA A 73 -3.15 -12.14 1.50
N HIS A 74 -3.89 -11.81 0.44
CA HIS A 74 -5.29 -12.19 0.29
C HIS A 74 -5.34 -13.54 -0.45
N ASN A 75 -6.27 -14.41 -0.05
CA ASN A 75 -6.26 -15.83 -0.42
C ASN A 75 -6.59 -16.15 -1.89
N GLU A 76 -6.55 -15.20 -2.84
CA GLU A 76 -7.13 -15.41 -4.18
C GLU A 76 -6.38 -14.81 -5.38
N MET A 77 -5.08 -14.52 -5.29
CA MET A 77 -4.30 -14.33 -6.52
C MET A 77 -2.93 -14.99 -6.38
N ASP A 78 -2.69 -15.99 -7.24
CA ASP A 78 -1.37 -16.57 -7.38
C ASP A 78 -0.44 -15.51 -8.01
N VAL A 79 0.83 -15.52 -7.64
CA VAL A 79 1.82 -14.51 -8.10
C VAL A 79 1.98 -14.54 -9.64
N PHE A 80 1.50 -15.60 -10.28
CA PHE A 80 1.50 -15.82 -11.72
C PHE A 80 0.23 -15.33 -12.43
N ASP A 81 -0.77 -14.85 -11.69
CA ASP A 81 -2.02 -14.29 -12.22
C ASP A 81 -1.96 -12.76 -12.40
N MET A 82 -0.77 -12.15 -12.20
CA MET A 82 -0.49 -10.72 -12.40
C MET A 82 -0.05 -10.37 -13.82
#